data_AF-A0A959LUB3-F1
#
_entry.id   AF-A0A959LUB3-F1
#
_cell.length_a   1.000
_cell.length_b   1.000
_cell.length_c   1.000
_cell.angle_alpha   90.00
_cell.angle_beta   90.00
_cell.angle_gamma   90.00
#
_symmetry.space_group_name_H-M   'P 1'
#
loop_
_entity.id
_entity.type
_entity.pdbx_description
1 polymer ?
#
loop_
_entity_poly.entity_id
_entity_poly.type
_entity_poly.pdbx_seq_one_letter_code
_entity_poly.pdbx_strand_id
1 'polypeptide(L)'
;MNENRNTDTNSDNSDFNQNAENIENDVNKDKEITQESNTNLDKPETEHIELQVNEEALREQTQQFESLMKEVDSLNTELSSMDAIKHERKLMAELKEKILSLFLIPKSDRDNYIEKIQEKFELLKVTTEKLKEEKNAKLDENLKIIEPKIHEVLKEAESPENFTEIRKKLIDLQAEIKDFELHRDRKDDFFSLVQKAFESLNEKQDAEREKYEMEISENYLNIKPVVAESIKFAIQTDNYNKAREKLIECQNELKKLKLKKDHLDELFGLIRKAFENVNAKQDAEREEQKEKSIENYNAIKPLVSEAIVFADTTDDYESARKRLIDTQKAIKEKTLTRNQRDELYGAIREVFNRLNEKQDANREEFLEECNQNYAKLEIAVNEACAYIDFTNNLNDIREGLIAVQDEVKIVKLTRSQRNELFKRIRVGFSQFDEKRNSFIKSRKKQKESETEEIQSNTKEETTKSDEVSNSVRIQKEIEETQAKIENIDNELNKLDEK
;
A
#
# COMPACT_ATOMS: atom_id res chain seq x y z
N MET A 1 -4.22 30.64 45.43
CA MET A 1 -5.56 31.17 45.72
C MET A 1 -6.41 30.02 46.26
N ASN A 2 -6.80 30.18 47.52
CA ASN A 2 -7.89 29.57 48.30
C ASN A 2 -8.19 28.08 48.13
N GLU A 3 -7.91 27.24 49.13
CA GLU A 3 -8.58 27.12 50.46
C GLU A 3 -9.96 26.43 50.39
N ASN A 4 -10.03 25.19 50.90
CA ASN A 4 -10.81 24.76 52.09
C ASN A 4 -11.12 23.26 51.99
N ARG A 5 -10.53 22.42 52.87
CA ARG A 5 -10.98 22.07 54.24
C ARG A 5 -12.21 21.15 54.23
N ASN A 6 -12.00 19.89 54.64
CA ASN A 6 -12.43 19.50 55.99
C ASN A 6 -11.65 18.29 56.49
N THR A 7 -11.07 18.50 57.67
CA THR A 7 -10.49 17.55 58.62
C THR A 7 -11.59 17.06 59.58
N ASP A 8 -11.18 16.13 60.44
CA ASP A 8 -11.73 15.76 61.76
C ASP A 8 -12.18 14.28 61.78
N THR A 9 -11.75 13.42 62.70
CA THR A 9 -10.94 13.57 63.92
C THR A 9 -10.62 12.17 64.48
N ASN A 10 -9.41 12.02 65.07
CA ASN A 10 -9.09 11.36 66.35
C ASN A 10 -9.53 9.90 66.65
N SER A 11 -8.78 9.07 67.36
CA SER A 11 -7.56 9.25 68.16
C SER A 11 -7.01 7.87 68.56
N ASP A 12 -5.70 7.77 68.62
CA ASP A 12 -4.87 7.21 69.70
C ASP A 12 -5.46 6.13 70.61
N ASN A 13 -4.77 4.98 70.65
CA ASN A 13 -3.91 4.74 71.81
C ASN A 13 -2.81 3.73 71.52
N SER A 14 -1.63 4.06 72.04
CA SER A 14 -0.36 3.38 71.93
C SER A 14 -0.10 2.46 73.13
N ASP A 15 0.95 1.66 72.93
CA ASP A 15 1.91 1.18 73.92
C ASP A 15 1.63 -0.05 74.81
N PHE A 16 2.76 -0.72 75.07
CA PHE A 16 3.05 -1.82 76.00
C PHE A 16 2.69 -3.24 75.51
N ASN A 17 3.57 -4.24 75.49
CA ASN A 17 4.88 -4.36 76.14
C ASN A 17 5.70 -5.47 75.45
N GLN A 18 7.02 -5.25 75.33
CA GLN A 18 8.01 -6.27 75.02
C GLN A 18 8.40 -7.03 76.30
N ASN A 19 8.86 -8.28 76.11
CA ASN A 19 9.80 -9.09 76.90
C ASN A 19 9.23 -10.50 77.11
N ALA A 20 10.01 -11.57 77.25
CA ALA A 20 11.37 -11.94 76.90
C ALA A 20 11.52 -13.36 77.50
N GLU A 21 12.31 -14.20 76.84
CA GLU A 21 13.17 -15.22 77.45
C GLU A 21 12.56 -16.41 78.23
N ASN A 22 12.89 -17.59 77.70
CA ASN A 22 13.63 -18.68 78.36
C ASN A 22 13.39 -18.92 79.86
N ILE A 23 13.14 -20.19 80.23
CA ILE A 23 14.02 -20.93 81.15
C ILE A 23 13.75 -22.43 81.03
N GLU A 24 14.87 -23.12 80.92
CA GLU A 24 15.14 -24.55 80.97
C GLU A 24 14.97 -25.17 82.38
N ASN A 25 14.94 -26.50 82.39
CA ASN A 25 15.53 -27.39 83.40
C ASN A 25 14.82 -27.63 84.75
N ASP A 26 14.31 -28.86 84.86
CA ASP A 26 14.96 -29.97 85.60
C ASP A 26 14.77 -30.05 87.13
N VAL A 27 14.85 -31.31 87.59
CA VAL A 27 15.30 -31.77 88.92
C VAL A 27 14.24 -32.18 89.98
N ASN A 28 14.24 -33.51 90.21
CA ASN A 28 14.17 -34.23 91.50
C ASN A 28 12.84 -34.39 92.25
N LYS A 29 12.68 -35.37 93.15
CA LYS A 29 13.21 -36.72 93.44
C LYS A 29 12.59 -37.10 94.80
N ASP A 30 12.39 -38.40 95.00
CA ASP A 30 12.39 -39.13 96.27
C ASP A 30 11.40 -38.78 97.39
N LYS A 31 10.61 -39.77 97.80
CA LYS A 31 10.76 -40.39 99.13
C LYS A 31 10.02 -41.73 99.26
N GLU A 32 10.82 -42.76 99.53
CA GLU A 32 10.47 -44.05 100.15
C GLU A 32 10.00 -43.87 101.61
N ILE A 33 9.44 -44.97 102.18
CA ILE A 33 9.68 -45.58 103.53
C ILE A 33 8.45 -46.46 103.85
N THR A 34 8.54 -47.79 103.63
CA THR A 34 8.74 -48.91 104.60
C THR A 34 7.49 -49.23 105.47
N GLN A 35 7.20 -50.45 105.95
CA GLN A 35 7.90 -51.73 106.06
C GLN A 35 6.89 -52.85 106.40
N GLU A 36 7.29 -54.09 106.11
CA GLU A 36 6.67 -55.35 106.56
C GLU A 36 6.72 -55.54 108.09
N SER A 37 5.80 -56.33 108.65
CA SER A 37 6.12 -57.37 109.65
C SER A 37 4.92 -58.26 109.99
N ASN A 38 5.14 -59.57 109.82
CA ASN A 38 4.46 -60.65 110.52
C ASN A 38 4.76 -60.59 112.02
N THR A 39 3.79 -60.93 112.89
CA THR A 39 3.92 -62.00 113.91
C THR A 39 2.60 -62.32 114.63
N ASN A 40 2.55 -63.59 115.04
CA ASN A 40 1.55 -64.36 115.76
C ASN A 40 1.08 -63.85 117.14
N LEU A 41 -0.06 -64.44 117.56
CA LEU A 41 -0.51 -64.79 118.93
C LEU A 41 -0.88 -63.63 119.87
N ASP A 42 -2.17 -63.45 120.14
CA ASP A 42 -2.79 -63.99 121.37
C ASP A 42 -4.32 -63.79 121.38
N LYS A 43 -5.04 -64.77 121.92
CA LYS A 43 -6.47 -64.68 122.24
C LYS A 43 -6.69 -63.60 123.31
N PRO A 44 -7.81 -62.87 123.23
CA PRO A 44 -8.70 -62.89 124.38
C PRO A 44 -10.18 -63.04 123.99
N GLU A 45 -10.83 -63.85 124.81
CA GLU A 45 -12.20 -63.68 125.32
C GLU A 45 -13.34 -63.45 124.31
N THR A 46 -14.01 -64.56 124.04
CA THR A 46 -15.42 -64.67 123.65
C THR A 46 -16.32 -63.77 124.51
N GLU A 47 -16.76 -62.64 123.96
CA GLU A 47 -18.07 -62.07 124.27
C GLU A 47 -19.04 -62.49 123.17
N HIS A 48 -19.87 -63.47 123.48
CA HIS A 48 -21.10 -63.76 122.74
C HIS A 48 -22.05 -62.55 122.91
N ILE A 49 -21.88 -61.54 122.05
CA ILE A 49 -22.94 -60.58 121.78
C ILE A 49 -23.87 -61.29 120.79
N GLU A 50 -24.92 -61.93 121.30
CA GLU A 50 -26.14 -62.12 120.52
C GLU A 50 -26.63 -60.72 120.14
N LEU A 51 -26.15 -60.23 119.00
CA LEU A 51 -26.85 -59.20 118.26
C LEU A 51 -28.22 -59.80 117.97
N GLN A 52 -29.21 -59.39 118.75
CA GLN A 52 -30.60 -59.46 118.31
C GLN A 52 -30.62 -58.77 116.96
N VAL A 53 -30.54 -59.57 115.90
CA VAL A 53 -30.77 -59.13 114.54
C VAL A 53 -32.09 -58.41 114.61
N ASN A 54 -32.05 -57.10 114.37
CA ASN A 54 -33.28 -56.35 114.20
C ASN A 54 -33.91 -56.96 112.95
N GLU A 55 -34.81 -57.93 113.13
CA GLU A 55 -35.38 -58.75 112.07
C GLU A 55 -36.01 -57.88 110.98
N GLU A 56 -36.42 -56.67 111.36
CA GLU A 56 -36.89 -55.60 110.48
C GLU A 56 -35.78 -55.09 109.54
N ALA A 57 -34.59 -54.76 110.06
CA ALA A 57 -33.44 -54.34 109.25
C ALA A 57 -32.92 -55.45 108.33
N LEU A 58 -32.96 -56.72 108.77
CA LEU A 58 -32.62 -57.85 107.90
C LEU A 58 -33.67 -58.01 106.79
N ARG A 59 -34.97 -57.95 107.10
CA ARG A 59 -36.05 -58.00 106.10
C ARG A 59 -35.97 -56.88 105.08
N GLU A 60 -35.71 -55.64 105.53
CA GLU A 60 -35.56 -54.49 104.64
C GLU A 60 -34.36 -54.67 103.70
N GLN A 61 -33.21 -55.12 104.22
CA GLN A 61 -32.05 -55.41 103.37
C GLN A 61 -32.29 -56.59 102.43
N THR A 62 -33.04 -57.63 102.84
CA THR A 62 -33.40 -58.75 101.95
C THR A 62 -34.33 -58.29 100.83
N GLN A 63 -35.33 -57.44 101.12
CA GLN A 63 -36.21 -56.87 100.10
C GLN A 63 -35.47 -55.94 99.14
N GLN A 64 -34.57 -55.10 99.66
CA GLN A 64 -33.70 -54.25 98.84
C GLN A 64 -32.76 -55.08 97.97
N PHE A 65 -32.20 -56.17 98.52
CA PHE A 65 -31.36 -57.09 97.78
C PHE A 65 -32.13 -57.76 96.64
N GLU A 66 -33.34 -58.26 96.89
CA GLU A 66 -34.20 -58.86 95.85
C GLU A 66 -34.58 -57.86 94.74
N SER A 67 -34.79 -56.58 95.09
CA SER A 67 -35.02 -55.51 94.11
C SER A 67 -33.77 -55.26 93.25
N LEU A 68 -32.61 -55.13 93.89
CA LEU A 68 -31.33 -54.90 93.20
C LEU A 68 -30.94 -56.10 92.33
N MET A 69 -31.25 -57.33 92.73
CA MET A 69 -31.03 -58.52 91.89
C MET A 69 -31.82 -58.45 90.59
N LYS A 70 -33.10 -58.04 90.65
CA LYS A 70 -33.92 -57.86 89.44
C LYS A 70 -33.34 -56.77 88.53
N GLU A 71 -32.83 -55.69 89.11
CA GLU A 71 -32.15 -54.63 88.36
C GLU A 71 -30.86 -55.15 87.70
N VAL A 72 -30.04 -55.94 88.40
CA VAL A 72 -28.83 -56.57 87.85
C VAL A 72 -29.14 -57.55 86.72
N ASP A 73 -30.18 -58.37 86.88
CA ASP A 73 -30.59 -59.31 85.84
C ASP A 73 -31.14 -58.56 84.61
N SER A 74 -31.78 -57.40 84.81
CA SER A 74 -32.29 -56.54 83.73
C SER A 74 -31.22 -55.73 82.96
N LEU A 75 -29.97 -55.67 83.46
CA LEU A 75 -28.88 -54.99 82.77
C LEU A 75 -28.67 -55.56 81.36
N ASN A 76 -28.62 -54.69 80.37
CA ASN A 76 -28.50 -55.07 78.97
C ASN A 76 -27.03 -55.12 78.53
N THR A 77 -26.62 -56.25 77.96
CA THR A 77 -25.25 -56.47 77.44
C THR A 77 -25.13 -56.24 75.94
N GLU A 78 -26.26 -56.16 75.22
CA GLU A 78 -26.30 -55.98 73.76
C GLU A 78 -26.69 -54.54 73.41
N LEU A 79 -25.72 -53.64 73.50
CA LEU A 79 -25.92 -52.21 73.22
C LEU A 79 -25.15 -51.81 71.96
N SER A 80 -25.84 -51.19 71.01
CA SER A 80 -25.27 -50.80 69.70
C SER A 80 -24.69 -49.38 69.67
N SER A 81 -24.80 -48.60 70.76
CA SER A 81 -24.32 -47.22 70.83
C SER A 81 -23.33 -47.03 71.97
N MET A 82 -22.24 -46.30 71.68
CA MET A 82 -21.22 -45.93 72.68
C MET A 82 -21.80 -45.17 73.88
N ASP A 83 -22.81 -44.32 73.65
CA ASP A 83 -23.42 -43.55 74.74
C ASP A 83 -24.35 -44.41 75.59
N ALA A 84 -25.02 -45.39 74.98
CA ALA A 84 -25.80 -46.38 75.71
C ALA A 84 -24.89 -47.27 76.57
N ILE A 85 -23.72 -47.70 76.05
CA ILE A 85 -22.73 -48.48 76.81
C ILE A 85 -22.17 -47.68 77.99
N LYS A 86 -21.87 -46.37 77.80
CA LYS A 86 -21.42 -45.50 78.90
C LYS A 86 -22.48 -45.38 80.00
N HIS A 87 -23.75 -45.21 79.61
CA HIS A 87 -24.86 -45.13 80.54
C HIS A 87 -25.01 -46.44 81.34
N GLU A 88 -24.96 -47.58 80.66
CA GLU A 88 -25.09 -48.89 81.29
C GLU A 88 -23.92 -49.21 82.23
N ARG A 89 -22.69 -48.83 81.87
CA ARG A 89 -21.53 -48.95 82.77
C ARG A 89 -21.66 -48.11 84.04
N LYS A 90 -22.27 -46.92 83.93
CA LYS A 90 -22.56 -46.07 85.08
C LYS A 90 -23.59 -46.72 85.99
N LEU A 91 -24.66 -47.29 85.41
CA LEU A 91 -25.66 -48.06 86.16
C LEU A 91 -25.06 -49.30 86.84
N MET A 92 -24.17 -50.03 86.16
CA MET A 92 -23.47 -51.18 86.73
C MET A 92 -22.59 -50.80 87.93
N ALA A 93 -21.89 -49.65 87.86
CA ALA A 93 -21.09 -49.14 88.96
C ALA A 93 -21.97 -48.77 90.17
N GLU A 94 -23.09 -48.08 89.93
CA GLU A 94 -24.06 -47.72 90.97
C GLU A 94 -24.72 -48.96 91.62
N LEU A 95 -25.07 -49.98 90.83
CA LEU A 95 -25.62 -51.25 91.34
C LEU A 95 -24.61 -52.03 92.16
N LYS A 96 -23.34 -52.06 91.74
CA LYS A 96 -22.25 -52.69 92.49
C LYS A 96 -22.05 -52.04 93.85
N GLU A 97 -22.05 -50.71 93.92
CA GLU A 97 -21.96 -49.98 95.20
C GLU A 97 -23.17 -50.24 96.10
N LYS A 98 -24.39 -50.22 95.55
CA LYS A 98 -25.61 -50.52 96.30
C LYS A 98 -25.62 -51.94 96.88
N ILE A 99 -25.20 -52.95 96.12
CA ILE A 99 -25.11 -54.35 96.61
C ILE A 99 -24.04 -54.51 97.70
N LEU A 100 -22.89 -53.84 97.55
CA LEU A 100 -21.83 -53.86 98.57
C LEU A 100 -22.29 -53.26 99.91
N SER A 101 -23.17 -52.26 99.87
CA SER A 101 -23.70 -51.58 101.07
C SER A 101 -24.67 -52.41 101.92
N LEU A 102 -25.10 -53.59 101.44
CA LEU A 102 -26.04 -54.47 102.15
C LEU A 102 -25.31 -55.46 103.08
N PHE A 103 -24.82 -54.96 104.23
CA PHE A 103 -23.93 -55.72 105.12
C PHE A 103 -24.55 -56.93 105.82
N LEU A 104 -25.89 -56.99 105.97
CA LEU A 104 -26.60 -58.10 106.64
C LEU A 104 -26.88 -59.29 105.70
N ILE A 105 -26.67 -59.13 104.40
CA ILE A 105 -26.83 -60.20 103.41
C ILE A 105 -25.59 -61.10 103.41
N PRO A 106 -25.76 -62.44 103.31
CA PRO A 106 -24.65 -63.38 103.22
C PRO A 106 -23.66 -62.95 102.15
N LYS A 107 -22.38 -62.96 102.53
CA LYS A 107 -21.30 -62.53 101.65
C LYS A 107 -21.27 -63.34 100.34
N SER A 108 -21.56 -64.64 100.41
CA SER A 108 -21.67 -65.52 99.25
C SER A 108 -22.68 -65.02 98.20
N ASP A 109 -23.81 -64.48 98.65
CA ASP A 109 -24.88 -64.04 97.75
C ASP A 109 -24.54 -62.69 97.11
N ARG A 110 -23.95 -61.78 97.89
CA ARG A 110 -23.45 -60.51 97.36
C ARG A 110 -22.34 -60.72 96.33
N ASP A 111 -21.36 -61.56 96.66
CA ASP A 111 -20.22 -61.83 95.79
C ASP A 111 -20.67 -62.46 94.46
N ASN A 112 -21.65 -63.38 94.48
CA ASN A 112 -22.23 -63.96 93.26
C ASN A 112 -22.84 -62.91 92.30
N TYR A 113 -23.58 -61.92 92.83
CA TYR A 113 -24.16 -60.87 91.98
C TYR A 113 -23.15 -59.79 91.58
N ILE A 114 -22.13 -59.55 92.40
CA ILE A 114 -20.99 -58.69 92.02
C ILE A 114 -20.19 -59.34 90.88
N GLU A 115 -19.97 -60.67 90.92
CA GLU A 115 -19.36 -61.42 89.83
C GLU A 115 -20.20 -61.34 88.55
N LYS A 116 -21.53 -61.49 88.64
CA LYS A 116 -22.44 -61.28 87.49
C LYS A 116 -22.33 -59.86 86.90
N ILE A 117 -22.29 -58.81 87.74
CA ILE A 117 -22.08 -57.42 87.27
C ILE A 117 -20.72 -57.29 86.58
N GLN A 118 -19.67 -57.88 87.14
CA GLN A 118 -18.32 -57.81 86.59
C GLN A 118 -18.23 -58.55 85.25
N GLU A 119 -18.88 -59.70 85.10
CA GLU A 119 -18.98 -60.45 83.84
C GLU A 119 -19.71 -59.64 82.76
N LYS A 120 -20.85 -59.02 83.11
CA LYS A 120 -21.56 -58.10 82.21
C LYS A 120 -20.72 -56.87 81.84
N PHE A 121 -19.90 -56.36 82.77
CA PHE A 121 -19.01 -55.23 82.52
C PHE A 121 -17.88 -55.58 81.54
N GLU A 122 -17.27 -56.77 81.66
CA GLU A 122 -16.26 -57.24 80.71
C GLU A 122 -16.86 -57.48 79.31
N LEU A 123 -18.10 -57.98 79.21
CA LEU A 123 -18.82 -58.06 77.93
C LEU A 123 -19.05 -56.67 77.30
N LEU A 124 -19.42 -55.67 78.11
CA LEU A 124 -19.51 -54.27 77.65
C LEU A 124 -18.15 -53.67 77.27
N LYS A 125 -17.05 -54.16 77.84
CA LYS A 125 -15.68 -53.77 77.47
C LYS A 125 -15.29 -54.28 76.11
N VAL A 126 -15.50 -55.57 75.86
CA VAL A 126 -15.23 -56.20 74.56
C VAL A 126 -16.10 -55.58 73.45
N THR A 127 -17.39 -55.32 73.70
CA THR A 127 -18.26 -54.65 72.71
C THR A 127 -17.84 -53.21 72.43
N THR A 128 -17.34 -52.48 73.44
CA THR A 128 -16.78 -51.13 73.24
C THR A 128 -15.51 -51.15 72.40
N GLU A 129 -14.62 -52.12 72.63
CA GLU A 129 -13.41 -52.29 71.82
C GLU A 129 -13.77 -52.63 70.37
N LYS A 130 -14.71 -53.55 70.15
CA LYS A 130 -15.24 -53.87 68.81
C LYS A 130 -15.85 -52.65 68.12
N LEU A 131 -16.69 -51.86 68.79
CA LEU A 131 -17.28 -50.65 68.21
C LEU A 131 -16.23 -49.58 67.88
N LYS A 132 -15.15 -49.48 68.67
CA LYS A 132 -14.03 -48.58 68.38
C LYS A 132 -13.22 -49.07 67.18
N GLU A 133 -12.96 -50.37 67.08
CA GLU A 133 -12.27 -50.98 65.94
C GLU A 133 -13.08 -50.83 64.66
N GLU A 134 -14.39 -51.09 64.70
CA GLU A 134 -15.29 -50.88 63.55
C GLU A 134 -15.34 -49.41 63.13
N LYS A 135 -15.37 -48.48 64.09
CA LYS A 135 -15.33 -47.05 63.78
C LYS A 135 -13.99 -46.65 63.16
N ASN A 136 -12.87 -47.09 63.72
CA ASN A 136 -11.55 -46.79 63.18
C ASN A 136 -11.35 -47.42 61.79
N ALA A 137 -11.81 -48.65 61.58
CA ALA A 137 -11.76 -49.32 60.27
C ALA A 137 -12.54 -48.54 59.20
N LYS A 138 -13.72 -48.00 59.55
CA LYS A 138 -14.50 -47.12 58.65
C LYS A 138 -13.76 -45.80 58.34
N LEU A 139 -13.11 -45.20 59.34
CA LEU A 139 -12.31 -43.99 59.15
C LEU A 139 -11.11 -44.26 58.23
N ASP A 140 -10.43 -45.39 58.39
CA ASP A 140 -9.28 -45.81 57.57
C ASP A 140 -9.69 -46.18 56.13
N GLU A 141 -10.86 -46.81 55.95
CA GLU A 141 -11.41 -47.10 54.64
C GLU A 141 -11.79 -45.81 53.89
N ASN A 142 -12.40 -44.85 54.58
CA ASN A 142 -12.69 -43.53 54.04
C ASN A 142 -11.41 -42.78 53.65
N LEU A 143 -10.35 -42.88 54.47
CA LEU A 143 -9.04 -42.27 54.17
C LEU A 143 -8.46 -42.80 52.85
N LYS A 144 -8.50 -44.11 52.63
CA LYS A 144 -7.98 -44.74 51.39
C LYS A 144 -8.70 -44.29 50.12
N ILE A 145 -9.97 -43.90 50.23
CA ILE A 145 -10.77 -43.45 49.09
C ILE A 145 -10.49 -41.97 48.76
N ILE A 146 -10.32 -41.14 49.78
CA ILE A 146 -10.21 -39.68 49.63
C ILE A 146 -8.78 -39.24 49.32
N GLU A 147 -7.78 -39.83 49.96
CA GLU A 147 -6.37 -39.46 49.79
C GLU A 147 -5.89 -39.46 48.32
N PRO A 148 -6.19 -40.47 47.47
CA PRO A 148 -5.78 -40.45 46.07
C PRO A 148 -6.50 -39.35 45.26
N LYS A 149 -7.80 -39.11 45.52
CA LYS A 149 -8.57 -38.06 44.85
C LYS A 149 -8.02 -36.67 45.17
N ILE A 150 -7.63 -36.43 46.43
CA ILE A 150 -7.00 -35.17 46.84
C ILE A 150 -5.69 -34.97 46.07
N HIS A 151 -4.83 -35.98 46.03
CA HIS A 151 -3.55 -35.87 45.33
C HIS A 151 -3.72 -35.67 43.81
N GLU A 152 -4.74 -36.25 43.19
CA GLU A 152 -5.06 -36.05 41.79
C GLU A 152 -5.49 -34.61 41.50
N VAL A 153 -6.47 -34.08 42.25
CA VAL A 153 -6.97 -32.71 42.08
C VAL A 153 -5.89 -31.67 42.41
N LEU A 154 -5.02 -31.94 43.39
CA LEU A 154 -3.89 -31.07 43.71
C LEU A 154 -2.86 -31.03 42.57
N LYS A 155 -2.56 -32.17 41.93
CA LYS A 155 -1.68 -32.20 40.75
C LYS A 155 -2.28 -31.44 39.57
N GLU A 156 -3.59 -31.57 39.33
CA GLU A 156 -4.26 -30.78 38.30
C GLU A 156 -4.22 -29.27 38.61
N ALA A 157 -4.28 -28.89 39.88
CA ALA A 157 -4.16 -27.49 40.33
C ALA A 157 -2.74 -26.90 40.20
N GLU A 158 -1.70 -27.75 40.12
CA GLU A 158 -0.34 -27.29 39.87
C GLU A 158 -0.14 -26.79 38.43
N SER A 159 -0.89 -27.30 37.46
CA SER A 159 -0.82 -26.86 36.05
C SER A 159 -2.22 -26.64 35.45
N PRO A 160 -2.90 -25.54 35.81
CA PRO A 160 -4.26 -25.32 35.37
C PRO A 160 -4.34 -24.89 33.90
N GLU A 161 -4.99 -25.70 33.06
CA GLU A 161 -5.42 -25.27 31.71
C GLU A 161 -6.69 -24.40 31.79
N ASN A 162 -7.56 -24.66 32.78
CA ASN A 162 -8.80 -23.91 32.99
C ASN A 162 -9.04 -23.65 34.50
N PHE A 163 -8.78 -22.41 34.92
CA PHE A 163 -8.95 -21.97 36.32
C PHE A 163 -10.37 -22.19 36.86
N THR A 164 -11.39 -22.10 36.01
CA THR A 164 -12.80 -22.21 36.44
C THR A 164 -13.17 -23.65 36.79
N GLU A 165 -12.72 -24.59 35.96
CA GLU A 165 -12.99 -26.02 36.15
C GLU A 165 -12.25 -26.56 37.38
N ILE A 166 -10.99 -26.16 37.56
CA ILE A 166 -10.18 -26.57 38.71
C ILE A 166 -10.71 -25.96 40.01
N ARG A 167 -11.15 -24.70 39.98
CA ARG A 167 -11.82 -24.08 41.14
C ARG A 167 -13.08 -24.86 41.53
N LYS A 168 -13.88 -25.31 40.56
CA LYS A 168 -15.06 -26.13 40.82
C LYS A 168 -14.68 -27.50 41.41
N LYS A 169 -13.67 -28.18 40.85
CA LYS A 169 -13.14 -29.44 41.38
C LYS A 169 -12.64 -29.29 42.83
N LEU A 170 -11.98 -28.19 43.16
CA LEU A 170 -11.53 -27.91 44.53
C LEU A 170 -12.71 -27.64 45.49
N ILE A 171 -13.77 -26.96 45.04
CA ILE A 171 -15.00 -26.76 45.83
C ILE A 171 -15.71 -28.11 46.07
N ASP A 172 -15.82 -28.93 45.03
CA ASP A 172 -16.43 -30.26 45.11
C ASP A 172 -15.63 -31.16 46.06
N LEU A 173 -14.29 -31.12 45.97
CA LEU A 173 -13.38 -31.82 46.89
C LEU A 173 -13.53 -31.33 48.34
N GLN A 174 -13.69 -30.02 48.55
CA GLN A 174 -13.91 -29.44 49.87
C GLN A 174 -15.25 -29.91 50.48
N ALA A 175 -16.30 -30.04 49.65
CA ALA A 175 -17.58 -30.60 50.06
C ALA A 175 -17.47 -32.09 50.39
N GLU A 176 -16.78 -32.87 49.55
CA GLU A 176 -16.53 -34.30 49.82
C GLU A 176 -15.78 -34.49 51.14
N ILE A 177 -14.67 -33.76 51.39
CA ILE A 177 -13.92 -33.85 52.66
C ILE A 177 -14.79 -33.49 53.87
N LYS A 178 -15.76 -32.59 53.70
CA LYS A 178 -16.68 -32.20 54.77
C LYS A 178 -17.65 -33.33 55.12
N ASP A 179 -18.17 -34.02 54.11
CA ASP A 179 -19.18 -35.09 54.25
C ASP A 179 -18.58 -36.42 54.74
N PHE A 180 -17.30 -36.69 54.47
CA PHE A 180 -16.64 -37.89 54.99
C PHE A 180 -16.32 -37.80 56.50
N GLU A 181 -16.61 -38.88 57.21
CA GLU A 181 -16.12 -39.10 58.57
C GLU A 181 -14.64 -39.49 58.49
N LEU A 182 -13.77 -38.60 58.98
CA LEU A 182 -12.31 -38.75 59.01
C LEU A 182 -11.78 -38.39 60.40
N HIS A 183 -10.57 -38.82 60.70
CA HIS A 183 -9.84 -38.29 61.86
C HIS A 183 -9.68 -36.78 61.74
N ARG A 184 -9.89 -36.06 62.86
CA ARG A 184 -9.85 -34.60 62.90
C ARG A 184 -8.53 -34.04 62.34
N ASP A 185 -7.41 -34.62 62.75
CA ASP A 185 -6.08 -34.17 62.33
C ASP A 185 -5.89 -34.30 60.81
N ARG A 186 -6.33 -35.42 60.23
CA ARG A 186 -6.28 -35.64 58.77
C ARG A 186 -7.21 -34.71 58.00
N LYS A 187 -8.38 -34.41 58.58
CA LYS A 187 -9.34 -33.49 57.98
C LYS A 187 -8.78 -32.06 57.93
N ASP A 188 -8.14 -31.62 59.00
CA ASP A 188 -7.47 -30.31 59.06
C ASP A 188 -6.28 -30.23 58.09
N ASP A 189 -5.47 -31.30 57.98
CA ASP A 189 -4.39 -31.41 56.98
C ASP A 189 -4.94 -31.26 55.56
N PHE A 190 -5.99 -32.00 55.20
CA PHE A 190 -6.60 -31.94 53.87
C PHE A 190 -7.21 -30.57 53.56
N PHE A 191 -7.88 -29.94 54.53
CA PHE A 191 -8.37 -28.57 54.35
C PHE A 191 -7.23 -27.58 54.15
N SER A 192 -6.12 -27.74 54.87
CA SER A 192 -4.93 -26.87 54.69
C SER A 192 -4.31 -27.03 53.29
N LEU A 193 -4.28 -28.25 52.75
CA LEU A 193 -3.78 -28.52 51.39
C LEU A 193 -4.70 -27.92 50.32
N VAL A 194 -6.02 -28.09 50.46
CA VAL A 194 -7.01 -27.49 49.56
C VAL A 194 -6.94 -25.96 49.61
N GLN A 195 -6.77 -25.37 50.79
CA GLN A 195 -6.62 -23.93 50.95
C GLN A 195 -5.36 -23.41 50.25
N LYS A 196 -4.21 -24.09 50.44
CA LYS A 196 -2.98 -23.77 49.70
C LYS A 196 -3.15 -23.88 48.19
N ALA A 197 -3.93 -24.85 47.71
CA ALA A 197 -4.22 -24.99 46.29
C ALA A 197 -5.07 -23.83 45.76
N PHE A 198 -6.06 -23.35 46.51
CA PHE A 198 -6.82 -22.15 46.16
C PHE A 198 -5.94 -20.90 46.12
N GLU A 199 -5.05 -20.72 47.10
CA GLU A 199 -4.09 -19.61 47.15
C GLU A 199 -3.16 -19.65 45.92
N SER A 200 -2.56 -20.81 45.63
CA SER A 200 -1.71 -20.99 44.44
C SER A 200 -2.46 -20.74 43.13
N LEU A 201 -3.73 -21.15 43.04
CA LEU A 201 -4.57 -20.94 41.87
C LEU A 201 -4.89 -19.44 41.68
N ASN A 202 -5.20 -18.72 42.75
CA ASN A 202 -5.45 -17.29 42.71
C ASN A 202 -4.18 -16.51 42.32
N GLU A 203 -3.02 -16.83 42.91
CA GLU A 203 -1.74 -16.21 42.56
C GLU A 203 -1.41 -16.40 41.06
N LYS A 204 -1.62 -17.60 40.52
CA LYS A 204 -1.43 -17.86 39.08
C LYS A 204 -2.42 -17.10 38.21
N GLN A 205 -3.68 -17.02 38.62
CA GLN A 205 -4.70 -16.27 37.90
C GLN A 205 -4.38 -14.78 37.89
N ASP A 206 -3.91 -14.22 39.00
CA ASP A 206 -3.52 -12.82 39.11
C ASP A 206 -2.25 -12.55 38.28
N ALA A 207 -1.26 -13.45 38.31
CA ALA A 207 -0.06 -13.34 37.48
C ALA A 207 -0.38 -13.43 35.98
N GLU A 208 -1.35 -14.24 35.55
CA GLU A 208 -1.78 -14.29 34.15
C GLU A 208 -2.52 -13.02 33.73
N ARG A 209 -3.38 -12.48 34.60
CA ARG A 209 -4.03 -11.19 34.37
C ARG A 209 -3.01 -10.06 34.26
N GLU A 210 -2.03 -10.02 35.16
CA GLU A 210 -0.95 -9.03 35.13
C GLU A 210 -0.13 -9.14 33.83
N LYS A 211 0.25 -10.35 33.43
CA LYS A 211 0.92 -10.58 32.13
C LYS A 211 0.09 -10.10 30.95
N TYR A 212 -1.22 -10.34 30.97
CA TYR A 212 -2.13 -9.88 29.92
C TYR A 212 -2.23 -8.34 29.89
N GLU A 213 -2.34 -7.69 31.05
CA GLU A 213 -2.38 -6.22 31.14
C GLU A 213 -1.05 -5.56 30.75
N MET A 214 0.07 -6.19 31.10
CA MET A 214 1.40 -5.79 30.62
C MET A 214 1.50 -5.93 29.10
N GLU A 215 1.14 -7.08 28.52
CA GLU A 215 1.16 -7.32 27.06
C GLU A 215 0.34 -6.24 26.32
N ILE A 216 -0.86 -5.92 26.82
CA ILE A 216 -1.69 -4.84 26.25
C ILE A 216 -1.00 -3.48 26.31
N SER A 217 -0.39 -3.16 27.45
CA SER A 217 0.21 -1.84 27.69
C SER A 217 1.47 -1.66 26.84
N GLU A 218 2.31 -2.68 26.76
CA GLU A 218 3.50 -2.71 25.90
C GLU A 218 3.10 -2.63 24.42
N ASN A 219 2.10 -3.42 23.99
CA ASN A 219 1.60 -3.37 22.61
C ASN A 219 1.12 -1.97 22.24
N TYR A 220 0.38 -1.30 23.13
CA TYR A 220 -0.10 0.06 22.88
C TYR A 220 1.05 1.07 22.77
N LEU A 221 2.01 1.02 23.68
CA LEU A 221 3.18 1.90 23.67
C LEU A 221 4.03 1.73 22.41
N ASN A 222 4.14 0.50 21.91
CA ASN A 222 4.92 0.19 20.71
C ASN A 222 4.19 0.57 19.42
N ILE A 223 2.88 0.33 19.31
CA ILE A 223 2.14 0.55 18.07
C ILE A 223 1.75 2.03 17.87
N LYS A 224 1.50 2.77 18.96
CA LYS A 224 1.13 4.19 18.90
C LYS A 224 2.12 5.06 18.10
N PRO A 225 3.45 4.99 18.30
CA PRO A 225 4.41 5.74 17.49
C PRO A 225 4.41 5.28 16.03
N VAL A 226 4.28 3.98 15.75
CA VAL A 226 4.21 3.44 14.37
C VAL A 226 2.99 3.98 13.61
N VAL A 227 1.83 4.06 14.28
CA VAL A 227 0.63 4.69 13.74
C VAL A 227 0.89 6.17 13.46
N ALA A 228 1.47 6.90 14.40
CA ALA A 228 1.78 8.32 14.23
C ALA A 228 2.77 8.58 13.08
N GLU A 229 3.79 7.74 12.93
CA GLU A 229 4.75 7.82 11.82
C GLU A 229 4.12 7.49 10.47
N SER A 230 3.25 6.48 10.42
CA SER A 230 2.51 6.13 9.20
C SER A 230 1.59 7.26 8.76
N ILE A 231 0.92 7.93 9.71
CA ILE A 231 0.11 9.11 9.45
C ILE A 231 0.97 10.29 8.96
N LYS A 232 2.09 10.58 9.63
CA LYS A 232 3.03 11.63 9.18
C LYS A 232 3.52 11.38 7.76
N PHE A 233 3.91 10.14 7.46
CA PHE A 233 4.34 9.73 6.12
C PHE A 233 3.23 9.94 5.08
N ALA A 234 1.99 9.54 5.40
CA ALA A 234 0.84 9.70 4.51
C ALA A 234 0.51 11.18 4.25
N ILE A 235 0.72 12.07 5.23
CA ILE A 235 0.50 13.51 5.07
C ILE A 235 1.61 14.15 4.20
N GLN A 236 2.86 13.71 4.34
CA GLN A 236 4.02 14.32 3.67
C GLN A 236 4.27 13.78 2.26
N THR A 237 3.78 12.60 1.93
CA THR A 237 4.06 11.95 0.65
C THR A 237 3.11 12.43 -0.45
N ASP A 238 3.66 12.79 -1.61
CA ASP A 238 2.88 13.17 -2.81
C ASP A 238 2.34 11.94 -3.57
N ASN A 239 2.87 10.75 -3.29
CA ASN A 239 2.40 9.49 -3.87
C ASN A 239 1.27 8.87 -3.03
N TYR A 240 0.02 9.17 -3.39
CA TYR A 240 -1.16 8.70 -2.68
C TYR A 240 -1.28 7.17 -2.58
N ASN A 241 -0.78 6.41 -3.56
CA ASN A 241 -0.83 4.95 -3.52
C ASN A 241 0.06 4.40 -2.41
N LYS A 242 1.30 4.90 -2.32
CA LYS A 242 2.24 4.52 -1.25
C LYS A 242 1.75 4.95 0.13
N ALA A 243 1.13 6.13 0.22
CA ALA A 243 0.51 6.59 1.46
C ALA A 243 -0.61 5.65 1.92
N ARG A 244 -1.48 5.20 1.00
CA ARG A 244 -2.56 4.24 1.31
C ARG A 244 -2.01 2.87 1.72
N GLU A 245 -1.02 2.34 1.00
CA GLU A 245 -0.40 1.05 1.32
C GLU A 245 0.15 1.03 2.75
N LYS A 246 0.92 2.06 3.13
CA LYS A 246 1.48 2.16 4.48
C LYS A 246 0.41 2.26 5.58
N LEU A 247 -0.69 2.98 5.31
CA LEU A 247 -1.82 3.04 6.23
C LEU A 247 -2.55 1.68 6.34
N ILE A 248 -2.65 0.91 5.24
CA ILE A 248 -3.23 -0.44 5.25
C ILE A 248 -2.34 -1.42 6.03
N GLU A 249 -1.02 -1.36 5.84
CA GLU A 249 -0.06 -2.17 6.59
C GLU A 249 -0.20 -1.92 8.10
N CYS A 250 -0.17 -0.66 8.50
CA CYS A 250 -0.37 -0.27 9.90
C CYS A 250 -1.74 -0.71 10.44
N GLN A 251 -2.80 -0.62 9.63
CA GLN A 251 -4.13 -1.11 9.98
C GLN A 251 -4.14 -2.63 10.22
N ASN A 252 -3.41 -3.40 9.41
CA ASN A 252 -3.32 -4.85 9.52
C ASN A 252 -2.47 -5.29 10.71
N GLU A 253 -1.41 -4.55 11.05
CA GLU A 253 -0.64 -4.75 12.27
C GLU A 253 -1.51 -4.52 13.51
N LEU A 254 -2.28 -3.43 13.52
CA LEU A 254 -3.17 -3.08 14.63
C LEU A 254 -4.24 -4.16 14.90
N LYS A 255 -4.77 -4.81 13.86
CA LYS A 255 -5.75 -5.90 13.99
C LYS A 255 -5.20 -7.17 14.63
N LYS A 256 -3.88 -7.40 14.55
CA LYS A 256 -3.24 -8.62 15.06
C LYS A 256 -2.85 -8.50 16.53
N LEU A 257 -2.73 -7.27 17.05
CA LEU A 257 -2.28 -7.02 18.42
C LEU A 257 -3.45 -7.10 19.40
N LYS A 258 -3.17 -7.64 20.60
CA LYS A 258 -4.10 -7.60 21.73
C LYS A 258 -4.02 -6.22 22.37
N LEU A 259 -5.11 -5.47 22.30
CA LEU A 259 -5.23 -4.11 22.79
C LEU A 259 -6.59 -3.92 23.46
N LYS A 260 -6.69 -2.97 24.38
CA LYS A 260 -7.99 -2.52 24.91
C LYS A 260 -8.83 -1.94 23.77
N LYS A 261 -10.15 -2.15 23.85
CA LYS A 261 -11.11 -1.66 22.86
C LYS A 261 -10.97 -0.15 22.62
N ASP A 262 -10.86 0.63 23.69
CA ASP A 262 -10.74 2.09 23.60
C ASP A 262 -9.47 2.54 22.86
N HIS A 263 -8.35 1.84 23.08
CA HIS A 263 -7.09 2.09 22.38
C HIS A 263 -7.16 1.71 20.90
N LEU A 264 -7.83 0.60 20.56
CA LEU A 264 -8.08 0.20 19.17
C LEU A 264 -8.93 1.25 18.45
N ASP A 265 -10.01 1.70 19.07
CA ASP A 265 -10.93 2.68 18.48
C ASP A 265 -10.24 4.04 18.27
N GLU A 266 -9.41 4.48 19.22
CA GLU A 266 -8.56 5.68 19.09
C GLU A 266 -7.65 5.58 17.86
N LEU A 267 -6.85 4.50 17.78
CA LEU A 267 -5.83 4.35 16.73
C LEU A 267 -6.46 4.11 15.35
N PHE A 268 -7.54 3.31 15.25
CA PHE A 268 -8.31 3.20 14.00
C PHE A 268 -8.97 4.52 13.61
N GLY A 269 -9.45 5.30 14.58
CA GLY A 269 -10.00 6.63 14.33
C GLY A 269 -8.97 7.57 13.70
N LEU A 270 -7.74 7.55 14.20
CA LEU A 270 -6.63 8.33 13.63
C LEU A 270 -6.27 7.87 12.20
N ILE A 271 -6.20 6.55 11.96
CA ILE A 271 -5.93 5.99 10.63
C ILE A 271 -7.04 6.36 9.63
N ARG A 272 -8.32 6.31 10.04
CA ARG A 272 -9.46 6.72 9.19
C ARG A 272 -9.35 8.18 8.78
N LYS A 273 -9.08 9.09 9.73
CA LYS A 273 -8.83 10.51 9.44
C LYS A 273 -7.66 10.70 8.47
N ALA A 274 -6.61 9.89 8.59
CA ALA A 274 -5.48 9.95 7.65
C ALA A 274 -5.89 9.51 6.22
N PHE A 275 -6.70 8.47 6.07
CA PHE A 275 -7.27 8.10 4.77
C PHE A 275 -8.15 9.20 4.18
N GLU A 276 -9.02 9.81 4.99
CA GLU A 276 -9.85 10.95 4.57
C GLU A 276 -9.00 12.12 4.07
N ASN A 277 -7.92 12.45 4.78
CA ASN A 277 -6.99 13.51 4.36
C ASN A 277 -6.29 13.19 3.02
N VAL A 278 -5.84 11.94 2.84
CA VAL A 278 -5.22 11.50 1.59
C VAL A 278 -6.21 11.58 0.42
N ASN A 279 -7.46 11.15 0.64
CA ASN A 279 -8.53 11.25 -0.36
C ASN A 279 -8.82 12.72 -0.70
N ALA A 280 -8.97 13.57 0.30
CA ALA A 280 -9.26 14.99 0.11
C ALA A 280 -8.14 15.71 -0.68
N LYS A 281 -6.86 15.40 -0.42
CA LYS A 281 -5.73 15.91 -1.19
C LYS A 281 -5.78 15.44 -2.65
N GLN A 282 -6.03 14.15 -2.87
CA GLN A 282 -6.13 13.58 -4.21
C GLN A 282 -7.30 14.18 -4.99
N ASP A 283 -8.42 14.47 -4.33
CA ASP A 283 -9.58 15.13 -4.93
C ASP A 283 -9.27 16.58 -5.29
N ALA A 284 -8.63 17.32 -4.39
CA ALA A 284 -8.21 18.70 -4.64
C ALA A 284 -7.23 18.80 -5.83
N GLU A 285 -6.24 17.91 -5.93
CA GLU A 285 -5.32 17.89 -7.07
C GLU A 285 -6.04 17.57 -8.39
N ARG A 286 -7.01 16.64 -8.36
CA ARG A 286 -7.83 16.33 -9.54
C ARG A 286 -8.67 17.51 -9.99
N GLU A 287 -9.27 18.26 -9.06
CA GLU A 287 -10.03 19.46 -9.39
C GLU A 287 -9.11 20.58 -9.92
N GLU A 288 -7.95 20.81 -9.29
CA GLU A 288 -6.97 21.78 -9.77
C GLU A 288 -6.48 21.44 -11.20
N GLN A 289 -6.27 20.16 -11.49
CA GLN A 289 -5.89 19.71 -12.83
C GLN A 289 -7.00 19.94 -13.85
N LYS A 290 -8.28 19.73 -13.47
CA LYS A 290 -9.43 20.02 -14.33
C LYS A 290 -9.56 21.51 -14.60
N GLU A 291 -9.45 22.35 -13.57
CA GLU A 291 -9.50 23.81 -13.70
C GLU A 291 -8.40 24.31 -14.64
N LYS A 292 -7.15 23.91 -14.41
CA LYS A 292 -6.02 24.23 -15.30
C LYS A 292 -6.26 23.77 -16.74
N SER A 293 -6.90 22.61 -16.93
CA SER A 293 -7.25 22.11 -18.25
C SER A 293 -8.31 22.95 -18.95
N ILE A 294 -9.31 23.43 -18.21
CA ILE A 294 -10.35 24.32 -18.73
C ILE A 294 -9.76 25.68 -19.10
N GLU A 295 -8.94 26.27 -18.23
CA GLU A 295 -8.24 27.53 -18.50
C GLU A 295 -7.33 27.42 -19.72
N ASN A 296 -6.52 26.36 -19.80
CA ASN A 296 -5.66 26.12 -20.95
C ASN A 296 -6.45 25.91 -22.25
N TYR A 297 -7.59 25.22 -22.19
CA TYR A 297 -8.47 25.06 -23.35
C TYR A 297 -9.03 26.40 -23.81
N ASN A 298 -9.52 27.23 -22.90
CA ASN A 298 -10.04 28.56 -23.21
C ASN A 298 -8.96 29.50 -23.78
N ALA A 299 -7.70 29.31 -23.39
CA ALA A 299 -6.57 30.06 -23.94
C ALA A 299 -6.13 29.57 -25.34
N ILE A 300 -6.15 28.25 -25.60
CA ILE A 300 -5.69 27.68 -26.88
C ILE A 300 -6.78 27.72 -27.95
N LYS A 301 -8.04 27.49 -27.60
CA LYS A 301 -9.16 27.50 -28.54
C LYS A 301 -9.18 28.73 -29.47
N PRO A 302 -9.02 29.97 -28.98
CA PRO A 302 -8.96 31.14 -29.86
C PRO A 302 -7.74 31.12 -30.79
N LEU A 303 -6.56 30.71 -30.31
CA LEU A 303 -5.35 30.59 -31.14
C LEU A 303 -5.54 29.58 -32.28
N VAL A 304 -6.22 28.46 -32.00
CA VAL A 304 -6.58 27.47 -33.03
C VAL A 304 -7.55 28.08 -34.03
N SER A 305 -8.59 28.78 -33.58
CA SER A 305 -9.53 29.44 -34.50
C SER A 305 -8.87 30.50 -35.37
N GLU A 306 -7.92 31.28 -34.82
CA GLU A 306 -7.18 32.29 -35.57
C GLU A 306 -6.25 31.65 -36.62
N ALA A 307 -5.56 30.55 -36.25
CA ALA A 307 -4.72 29.81 -37.18
C ALA A 307 -5.52 29.18 -38.32
N ILE A 308 -6.74 28.70 -38.04
CA ILE A 308 -7.69 28.18 -39.04
C ILE A 308 -8.09 29.30 -40.02
N VAL A 309 -8.55 30.44 -39.50
CA VAL A 309 -8.94 31.59 -40.34
C VAL A 309 -7.77 32.07 -41.19
N PHE A 310 -6.57 32.15 -40.61
CA PHE A 310 -5.36 32.54 -41.34
C PHE A 310 -5.05 31.57 -42.49
N ALA A 311 -5.10 30.26 -42.24
CA ALA A 311 -4.85 29.25 -43.25
C ALA A 311 -5.90 29.22 -44.37
N ASP A 312 -7.16 29.53 -44.04
CA ASP A 312 -8.23 29.58 -45.04
C ASP A 312 -8.16 30.83 -45.93
N THR A 313 -7.58 31.94 -45.43
CA THR A 313 -7.57 33.26 -46.09
C THR A 313 -6.27 33.54 -46.86
N THR A 314 -5.14 32.95 -46.45
CA THR A 314 -3.84 33.25 -47.06
C THR A 314 -3.59 32.41 -48.32
N ASP A 315 -3.00 33.04 -49.34
CA ASP A 315 -2.53 32.36 -50.56
C ASP A 315 -1.10 31.77 -50.39
N ASP A 316 -0.41 32.16 -49.31
CA ASP A 316 0.90 31.60 -48.95
C ASP A 316 0.74 30.32 -48.12
N TYR A 317 0.74 29.19 -48.82
CA TYR A 317 0.63 27.84 -48.25
C TYR A 317 1.73 27.50 -47.25
N GLU A 318 2.95 28.00 -47.43
CA GLU A 318 4.08 27.68 -46.56
C GLU A 318 3.92 28.37 -45.19
N SER A 319 3.53 29.64 -45.22
CA SER A 319 3.21 30.40 -44.01
C SER A 319 1.98 29.85 -43.28
N ALA A 320 0.91 29.47 -44.01
CA ALA A 320 -0.27 28.82 -43.44
C ALA A 320 0.10 27.53 -42.69
N ARG A 321 0.87 26.66 -43.36
CA ARG A 321 1.31 25.37 -42.82
C ARG A 321 2.17 25.54 -41.58
N LYS A 322 3.11 26.48 -41.60
CA LYS A 322 3.96 26.78 -40.44
C LYS A 322 3.14 27.22 -39.23
N ARG A 323 2.17 28.13 -39.43
CA ARG A 323 1.31 28.63 -38.35
C ARG A 323 0.45 27.53 -37.73
N LEU A 324 -0.07 26.61 -38.54
CA LEU A 324 -0.81 25.43 -38.05
C LEU A 324 0.10 24.48 -37.24
N ILE A 325 1.34 24.25 -37.69
CA ILE A 325 2.33 23.42 -36.96
C ILE A 325 2.67 24.05 -35.61
N ASP A 326 2.91 25.36 -35.56
CA ASP A 326 3.24 26.05 -34.32
C ASP A 326 2.06 26.01 -33.33
N THR A 327 0.83 26.10 -33.84
CA THR A 327 -0.39 25.92 -33.04
C THR A 327 -0.52 24.47 -32.52
N GLN A 328 -0.17 23.45 -33.31
CA GLN A 328 -0.13 22.05 -32.85
C GLN A 328 0.88 21.82 -31.73
N LYS A 329 2.04 22.51 -31.76
CA LYS A 329 3.02 22.48 -30.67
C LYS A 329 2.45 23.11 -29.41
N ALA A 330 1.77 24.26 -29.53
CA ALA A 330 1.11 24.91 -28.40
C ALA A 330 0.05 24.01 -27.73
N ILE A 331 -0.73 23.25 -28.50
CA ILE A 331 -1.67 22.24 -27.97
C ILE A 331 -0.92 21.15 -27.18
N LYS A 332 0.23 20.70 -27.67
CA LYS A 332 1.01 19.62 -27.05
C LYS A 332 1.62 20.04 -25.71
N GLU A 333 2.07 21.28 -25.59
CA GLU A 333 2.73 21.81 -24.39
C GLU A 333 1.77 22.06 -23.23
N LYS A 334 0.47 22.24 -23.51
CA LYS A 334 -0.53 22.52 -22.48
C LYS A 334 -1.20 21.26 -21.94
N THR A 335 -1.55 21.29 -20.66
CA THR A 335 -2.36 20.26 -20.03
C THR A 335 -3.81 20.45 -20.47
N LEU A 336 -4.33 19.46 -21.19
CA LEU A 336 -5.66 19.43 -21.75
C LEU A 336 -6.26 18.04 -21.54
N THR A 337 -7.57 17.96 -21.41
CA THR A 337 -8.27 16.67 -21.42
C THR A 337 -8.16 16.00 -22.78
N ARG A 338 -8.30 14.67 -22.82
CA ARG A 338 -8.26 13.91 -24.07
C ARG A 338 -9.26 14.43 -25.10
N ASN A 339 -10.51 14.65 -24.69
CA ASN A 339 -11.57 15.12 -25.56
C ASN A 339 -11.26 16.51 -26.15
N GLN A 340 -10.73 17.43 -25.33
CA GLN A 340 -10.31 18.76 -25.80
C GLN A 340 -9.16 18.69 -26.79
N ARG A 341 -8.16 17.81 -26.57
CA ARG A 341 -7.06 17.61 -27.53
C ARG A 341 -7.57 17.05 -28.85
N ASP A 342 -8.43 16.05 -28.80
CA ASP A 342 -8.98 15.41 -30.00
C ASP A 342 -9.82 16.39 -30.83
N GLU A 343 -10.62 17.25 -30.18
CA GLU A 343 -11.37 18.34 -30.85
C GLU A 343 -10.41 19.32 -31.57
N LEU A 344 -9.40 19.84 -30.85
CA LEU A 344 -8.48 20.84 -31.40
C LEU A 344 -7.58 20.26 -32.51
N TYR A 345 -7.07 19.04 -32.33
CA TYR A 345 -6.30 18.36 -33.37
C TYR A 345 -7.17 17.97 -34.57
N GLY A 346 -8.43 17.58 -34.33
CA GLY A 346 -9.41 17.30 -35.38
C GLY A 346 -9.62 18.52 -36.28
N ALA A 347 -9.91 19.67 -35.67
CA ALA A 347 -10.08 20.93 -36.39
C ALA A 347 -8.84 21.30 -37.23
N ILE A 348 -7.63 21.23 -36.65
CA ILE A 348 -6.39 21.51 -37.40
C ILE A 348 -6.19 20.51 -38.55
N ARG A 349 -6.53 19.23 -38.36
CA ARG A 349 -6.36 18.19 -39.39
C ARG A 349 -7.27 18.45 -40.59
N GLU A 350 -8.51 18.84 -40.37
CA GLU A 350 -9.43 19.23 -41.44
C GLU A 350 -8.88 20.41 -42.24
N VAL A 351 -8.31 21.41 -41.57
CA VAL A 351 -7.69 22.56 -42.25
C VAL A 351 -6.45 22.18 -43.04
N PHE A 352 -5.60 21.28 -42.52
CA PHE A 352 -4.49 20.75 -43.30
C PHE A 352 -4.95 20.06 -44.59
N ASN A 353 -6.02 19.26 -44.52
CA ASN A 353 -6.56 18.59 -45.70
C ASN A 353 -7.07 19.62 -46.72
N ARG A 354 -7.85 20.61 -46.28
CA ARG A 354 -8.35 21.69 -47.16
C ARG A 354 -7.21 22.53 -47.75
N LEU A 355 -6.16 22.80 -46.99
CA LEU A 355 -4.99 23.55 -47.47
C LEU A 355 -4.23 22.75 -48.56
N ASN A 356 -4.07 21.45 -48.37
CA ASN A 356 -3.45 20.57 -49.37
C ASN A 356 -4.30 20.50 -50.64
N GLU A 357 -5.62 20.35 -50.52
CA GLU A 357 -6.54 20.35 -51.67
C GLU A 357 -6.46 21.67 -52.46
N LYS A 358 -6.44 22.82 -51.79
CA LYS A 358 -6.24 24.12 -52.44
C LYS A 358 -4.87 24.21 -53.14
N GLN A 359 -3.81 23.72 -52.51
CA GLN A 359 -2.47 23.74 -53.08
C GLN A 359 -2.38 22.85 -54.34
N ASP A 360 -3.01 21.67 -54.30
CA ASP A 360 -3.05 20.75 -55.43
C ASP A 360 -3.89 21.33 -56.59
N ALA A 361 -5.06 21.92 -56.29
CA ALA A 361 -5.89 22.61 -57.28
C ALA A 361 -5.12 23.77 -57.96
N ASN A 362 -4.46 24.64 -57.18
CA ASN A 362 -3.66 25.73 -57.74
C ASN A 362 -2.48 25.23 -58.59
N ARG A 363 -1.91 24.07 -58.24
CA ARG A 363 -0.86 23.44 -59.06
C ARG A 363 -1.42 22.90 -60.38
N GLU A 364 -2.62 22.31 -60.35
CA GLU A 364 -3.32 21.83 -61.54
C GLU A 364 -3.68 22.99 -62.47
N GLU A 365 -4.29 24.07 -61.95
CA GLU A 365 -4.58 25.28 -62.70
C GLU A 365 -3.33 25.89 -63.35
N PHE A 366 -2.21 25.95 -62.61
CA PHE A 366 -0.94 26.43 -63.15
C PHE A 366 -0.43 25.54 -64.30
N LEU A 367 -0.59 24.22 -64.19
CA LEU A 367 -0.18 23.28 -65.25
C LEU A 367 -1.08 23.39 -66.49
N GLU A 368 -2.39 23.53 -66.30
CA GLU A 368 -3.34 23.80 -67.39
C GLU A 368 -3.01 25.10 -68.10
N GLU A 369 -2.78 26.19 -67.36
CA GLU A 369 -2.38 27.48 -67.92
C GLU A 369 -1.06 27.36 -68.69
N CYS A 370 -0.07 26.65 -68.12
CA CYS A 370 1.20 26.38 -68.81
C CYS A 370 1.00 25.59 -70.12
N ASN A 371 0.14 24.58 -70.13
CA ASN A 371 -0.14 23.76 -71.31
C ASN A 371 -0.86 24.55 -72.41
N GLN A 372 -1.87 25.34 -72.03
CA GLN A 372 -2.56 26.22 -72.97
C GLN A 372 -1.63 27.27 -73.56
N ASN A 373 -0.79 27.89 -72.72
CA ASN A 373 0.21 28.86 -73.14
C ASN A 373 1.26 28.22 -74.05
N TYR A 374 1.74 27.01 -73.73
CA TYR A 374 2.67 26.27 -74.57
C TYR A 374 2.07 25.98 -75.94
N ALA A 375 0.83 25.50 -76.02
CA ALA A 375 0.18 25.21 -77.30
C ALA A 375 0.04 26.47 -78.19
N LYS A 376 -0.34 27.61 -77.58
CA LYS A 376 -0.42 28.90 -78.30
C LYS A 376 0.95 29.35 -78.81
N LEU A 377 1.97 29.30 -77.96
CA LEU A 377 3.33 29.71 -78.32
C LEU A 377 3.98 28.74 -79.29
N GLU A 378 3.66 27.45 -79.23
CA GLU A 378 4.14 26.46 -80.18
C GLU A 378 3.66 26.79 -81.60
N ILE A 379 2.37 27.15 -81.74
CA ILE A 379 1.81 27.62 -83.02
C ILE A 379 2.52 28.90 -83.47
N ALA A 380 2.64 29.91 -82.60
CA ALA A 380 3.29 31.18 -82.94
C ALA A 380 4.77 31.02 -83.34
N VAL A 381 5.52 30.15 -82.66
CA VAL A 381 6.91 29.80 -83.03
C VAL A 381 6.95 29.13 -84.39
N ASN A 382 6.07 28.16 -84.65
CA ASN A 382 6.03 27.47 -85.93
C ASN A 382 5.62 28.41 -87.07
N GLU A 383 4.67 29.31 -86.85
CA GLU A 383 4.26 30.34 -87.81
C GLU A 383 5.39 31.32 -88.12
N ALA A 384 6.09 31.82 -87.09
CA ALA A 384 7.24 32.70 -87.26
C ALA A 384 8.38 32.01 -88.03
N CYS A 385 8.64 30.72 -87.76
CA CYS A 385 9.60 29.92 -88.51
C CYS A 385 9.14 29.69 -89.96
N ALA A 386 7.87 29.38 -90.20
CA ALA A 386 7.33 29.21 -91.55
C ALA A 386 7.39 30.52 -92.36
N TYR A 387 7.15 31.66 -91.71
CA TYR A 387 7.22 32.99 -92.34
C TYR A 387 8.61 33.28 -92.93
N ILE A 388 9.68 32.67 -92.39
CA ILE A 388 11.04 32.71 -92.95
C ILE A 388 11.02 32.26 -94.40
N ASP A 389 10.27 31.23 -94.77
CA ASP A 389 10.27 30.68 -96.13
C ASP A 389 9.46 31.56 -97.09
N PHE A 390 8.35 32.15 -96.63
CA PHE A 390 7.39 32.84 -97.50
C PHE A 390 7.66 34.32 -97.76
N THR A 391 8.36 35.05 -96.87
CA THR A 391 8.66 36.48 -97.09
C THR A 391 10.12 36.75 -97.44
N ASN A 392 10.37 37.78 -98.24
CA ASN A 392 11.73 38.28 -98.55
C ASN A 392 12.13 39.48 -97.67
N ASN A 393 11.22 39.98 -96.81
CA ASN A 393 11.55 41.07 -95.91
C ASN A 393 12.26 40.52 -94.64
N LEU A 394 13.59 40.64 -94.63
CA LEU A 394 14.43 40.12 -93.55
C LEU A 394 14.22 40.85 -92.21
N ASN A 395 13.74 42.10 -92.21
CA ASN A 395 13.48 42.82 -90.97
C ASN A 395 12.23 42.26 -90.28
N ASP A 396 11.14 42.07 -91.01
CA ASP A 396 9.88 41.55 -90.48
C ASP A 396 10.05 40.13 -89.90
N ILE A 397 10.83 39.28 -90.57
CA ILE A 397 11.16 37.93 -90.06
C ILE A 397 11.89 38.01 -88.71
N ARG A 398 12.90 38.89 -88.63
CA ARG A 398 13.70 39.06 -87.42
C ARG A 398 12.86 39.60 -86.26
N GLU A 399 12.03 40.60 -86.53
CA GLU A 399 11.14 41.17 -85.52
C GLU A 399 10.10 40.16 -85.04
N GLY A 400 9.52 39.35 -85.95
CA GLY A 400 8.61 38.27 -85.59
C GLY A 400 9.25 37.20 -84.69
N LEU A 401 10.47 36.75 -85.00
CA LEU A 401 11.20 35.79 -84.17
C LEU A 401 11.58 36.36 -82.78
N ILE A 402 11.94 37.65 -82.71
CA ILE A 402 12.25 38.32 -81.43
C ILE A 402 10.98 38.47 -80.58
N ALA A 403 9.86 38.88 -81.19
CA ALA A 403 8.58 39.03 -80.50
C ALA A 403 8.15 37.72 -79.83
N VAL A 404 8.14 36.61 -80.58
CA VAL A 404 7.81 35.29 -80.03
C VAL A 404 8.83 34.85 -78.98
N GLN A 405 10.11 35.16 -79.14
CA GLN A 405 11.14 34.88 -78.13
C GLN A 405 10.90 35.61 -76.81
N ASP A 406 10.46 36.86 -76.86
CA ASP A 406 10.18 37.65 -75.67
C ASP A 406 8.86 37.20 -75.00
N GLU A 407 7.85 36.81 -75.77
CA GLU A 407 6.63 36.19 -75.24
C GLU A 407 6.94 34.88 -74.47
N VAL A 408 7.79 34.01 -75.01
CA VAL A 408 8.22 32.76 -74.33
C VAL A 408 8.94 33.02 -72.99
N LYS A 409 9.59 34.18 -72.82
CA LYS A 409 10.26 34.54 -71.55
C LYS A 409 9.26 34.94 -70.48
N ILE A 410 8.20 35.65 -70.85
CA ILE A 410 7.28 36.31 -69.92
C ILE A 410 6.16 35.36 -69.48
N VAL A 411 5.67 34.53 -70.39
CA VAL A 411 4.49 33.68 -70.15
C VAL A 411 4.82 32.51 -69.19
N LYS A 412 3.80 32.11 -68.41
CA LYS A 412 3.87 30.93 -67.52
C LYS A 412 4.02 29.66 -68.35
N LEU A 413 5.15 28.99 -68.16
CA LEU A 413 5.52 27.75 -68.81
C LEU A 413 6.30 26.88 -67.83
N THR A 414 6.19 25.57 -67.98
CA THR A 414 7.11 24.68 -67.28
C THR A 414 8.53 24.86 -67.85
N ARG A 415 9.54 24.55 -67.03
CA ARG A 415 10.95 24.65 -67.45
C ARG A 415 11.23 23.80 -68.71
N SER A 416 10.58 22.65 -68.84
CA SER A 416 10.73 21.76 -70.00
C SER A 416 10.16 22.40 -71.27
N GLN A 417 8.90 22.85 -71.22
CA GLN A 417 8.21 23.52 -72.32
C GLN A 417 8.96 24.76 -72.81
N ARG A 418 9.40 25.61 -71.88
CA ARG A 418 10.19 26.81 -72.20
C ARG A 418 11.49 26.48 -72.94
N ASN A 419 12.21 25.44 -72.48
CA ASN A 419 13.44 25.01 -73.14
C ASN A 419 13.20 24.47 -74.54
N GLU A 420 12.09 23.78 -74.78
CA GLU A 420 11.73 23.26 -76.09
C GLU A 420 11.41 24.39 -77.07
N LEU A 421 10.58 25.35 -76.68
CA LEU A 421 10.26 26.51 -77.51
C LEU A 421 11.53 27.31 -77.86
N PHE A 422 12.43 27.54 -76.89
CA PHE A 422 13.71 28.19 -77.19
C PHE A 422 14.61 27.39 -78.13
N LYS A 423 14.58 26.05 -78.09
CA LYS A 423 15.32 25.24 -79.08
C LYS A 423 14.76 25.45 -80.48
N ARG A 424 13.44 25.46 -80.65
CA ARG A 424 12.79 25.71 -81.95
C ARG A 424 13.05 27.12 -82.47
N ILE A 425 12.97 28.13 -81.59
CA ILE A 425 13.32 29.52 -81.96
C ILE A 425 14.77 29.64 -82.41
N ARG A 426 15.73 28.94 -81.74
CA ARG A 426 17.13 28.92 -82.20
C ARG A 426 17.27 28.33 -83.60
N VAL A 427 16.53 27.26 -83.91
CA VAL A 427 16.50 26.69 -85.27
C VAL A 427 15.95 27.71 -86.27
N GLY A 428 14.88 28.42 -85.91
CA GLY A 428 14.33 29.51 -86.72
C GLY A 428 15.36 30.63 -86.98
N PHE A 429 16.10 31.08 -85.97
CA PHE A 429 17.17 32.06 -86.18
C PHE A 429 18.30 31.54 -87.08
N SER A 430 18.67 30.26 -86.97
CA SER A 430 19.66 29.65 -87.88
C SER A 430 19.16 29.66 -89.33
N GLN A 431 17.89 29.29 -89.58
CA GLN A 431 17.29 29.33 -90.91
C GLN A 431 17.21 30.76 -91.46
N PHE A 432 16.84 31.73 -90.62
CA PHE A 432 16.86 33.14 -90.96
C PHE A 432 18.26 33.63 -91.35
N ASP A 433 19.28 33.27 -90.58
CA ASP A 433 20.68 33.65 -90.87
C ASP A 433 21.17 33.03 -92.18
N GLU A 434 20.79 31.78 -92.49
CA GLU A 434 21.06 31.16 -93.78
C GLU A 434 20.39 31.92 -94.94
N LYS A 435 19.11 32.26 -94.81
CA LYS A 435 18.36 33.05 -95.82
C LYS A 435 18.93 34.46 -95.99
N ARG A 436 19.33 35.11 -94.90
CA ARG A 436 20.00 36.41 -94.92
C ARG A 436 21.35 36.33 -95.64
N ASN A 437 22.14 35.31 -95.34
CA ASN A 437 23.44 35.09 -95.97
C ASN A 437 23.31 34.77 -97.46
N SER A 438 22.32 33.98 -97.87
CA SER A 438 22.05 33.72 -99.29
C SER A 438 21.58 35.00 -100.01
N PHE A 439 20.71 35.80 -99.41
CA PHE A 439 20.29 37.09 -99.95
C PHE A 439 21.47 38.07 -100.11
N ILE A 440 22.34 38.17 -99.11
CA ILE A 440 23.56 39.02 -99.19
C ILE A 440 24.48 38.52 -100.30
N LYS A 441 24.69 37.20 -100.43
CA LYS A 441 25.51 36.61 -101.50
C LYS A 441 24.92 36.89 -102.88
N SER A 442 23.60 36.75 -103.06
CA SER A 442 22.92 37.05 -104.32
C SER A 442 23.00 38.55 -104.67
N ARG A 443 22.81 39.43 -103.68
CA ARG A 443 22.95 40.87 -103.88
C ARG A 443 24.39 41.28 -104.19
N LYS A 444 25.37 40.62 -103.56
CA LYS A 444 26.79 40.85 -103.86
C LYS A 444 27.13 40.41 -105.28
N LYS A 445 26.65 39.24 -105.71
CA LYS A 445 26.77 38.77 -107.11
C LYS A 445 26.10 39.72 -108.11
N GLN A 446 24.92 40.23 -107.79
CA GLN A 446 24.21 41.20 -108.64
C GLN A 446 24.98 42.53 -108.73
N LYS A 447 25.53 43.02 -107.62
CA LYS A 447 26.42 44.18 -107.63
C LYS A 447 27.70 43.91 -108.39
N GLU A 448 28.30 42.72 -108.25
CA GLU A 448 29.48 42.29 -109.00
C GLU A 448 29.17 42.28 -110.51
N SER A 449 28.03 41.72 -110.94
CA SER A 449 27.61 41.76 -112.34
C SER A 449 27.30 43.19 -112.83
N GLU A 450 26.64 44.03 -112.03
CA GLU A 450 26.41 45.44 -112.37
C GLU A 450 27.72 46.21 -112.46
N THR A 451 28.70 45.94 -111.58
CA THR A 451 30.03 46.54 -111.67
C THR A 451 30.86 46.00 -112.84
N GLU A 452 30.70 44.73 -113.21
CA GLU A 452 31.31 44.16 -114.42
C GLU A 452 30.72 44.79 -115.68
N GLU A 453 29.40 45.04 -115.70
CA GLU A 453 28.69 45.74 -116.77
C GLU A 453 29.07 47.24 -116.84
N ILE A 454 29.24 47.90 -115.69
CA ILE A 454 29.77 49.26 -115.62
C ILE A 454 31.25 49.30 -116.06
N GLN A 455 32.05 48.30 -115.70
CA GLN A 455 33.46 48.17 -116.11
C GLN A 455 33.61 47.86 -117.61
N SER A 456 32.72 47.07 -118.20
CA SER A 456 32.72 46.88 -119.67
C SER A 456 32.35 48.17 -120.38
N ASN A 457 31.36 48.92 -119.87
CA ASN A 457 30.97 50.21 -120.44
C ASN A 457 32.08 51.27 -120.27
N THR A 458 32.79 51.32 -119.14
CA THR A 458 33.95 52.22 -118.97
C THR A 458 35.14 51.80 -119.82
N LYS A 459 35.35 50.49 -120.06
CA LYS A 459 36.37 50.02 -121.01
C LYS A 459 36.08 50.48 -122.43
N GLU A 460 34.81 50.42 -122.87
CA GLU A 460 34.39 50.96 -124.18
C GLU A 460 34.52 52.49 -124.28
N GLU A 461 34.36 53.23 -123.17
CA GLU A 461 34.63 54.68 -123.15
C GLU A 461 36.13 54.99 -123.15
N THR A 462 36.96 54.22 -122.46
CA THR A 462 38.42 54.40 -122.50
C THR A 462 39.03 54.07 -123.86
N THR A 463 38.53 53.07 -124.59
CA THR A 463 39.00 52.80 -125.96
C THR A 463 38.65 53.94 -126.91
N LYS A 464 37.46 54.55 -126.77
CA LYS A 464 37.10 55.77 -127.52
C LYS A 464 37.95 56.98 -127.13
N SER A 465 38.31 57.12 -125.85
CA SER A 465 39.18 58.20 -125.38
C SER A 465 40.64 58.03 -125.83
N ASP A 466 41.17 56.80 -125.91
CA ASP A 466 42.52 56.53 -126.40
C ASP A 466 42.63 56.73 -127.92
N GLU A 467 41.55 56.46 -128.69
CA GLU A 467 41.47 56.81 -130.11
C GLU A 467 41.50 58.35 -130.33
N VAL A 468 40.82 59.12 -129.48
CA VAL A 468 40.85 60.60 -129.53
C VAL A 468 42.21 61.15 -129.10
N SER A 469 42.85 60.56 -128.09
CA SER A 469 44.18 61.00 -127.60
C SER A 469 45.29 60.75 -128.63
N ASN A 470 45.21 59.66 -129.40
CA ASN A 470 46.11 59.42 -130.54
C ASN A 470 45.86 60.40 -131.70
N SER A 471 44.62 60.80 -131.97
CA SER A 471 44.30 61.83 -132.98
C SER A 471 44.93 63.19 -132.62
N VAL A 472 44.90 63.59 -131.35
CA VAL A 472 45.47 64.87 -130.89
C VAL A 472 47.00 64.88 -130.98
N ARG A 473 47.64 63.73 -130.78
CA ARG A 473 49.11 63.59 -130.89
C ARG A 473 49.59 63.75 -132.34
N ILE A 474 48.85 63.20 -133.29
CA ILE A 474 49.10 63.36 -134.74
C ILE A 474 48.90 64.82 -135.18
N GLN A 475 47.89 65.50 -134.65
CA GLN A 475 47.63 66.92 -134.96
C GLN A 475 48.80 67.83 -134.55
N LYS A 476 49.44 67.54 -133.42
CA LYS A 476 50.57 68.32 -132.88
C LYS A 476 51.86 68.15 -133.68
N GLU A 477 52.10 66.96 -134.24
CA GLU A 477 53.24 66.72 -135.15
C GLU A 477 53.05 67.40 -136.52
N ILE A 478 51.80 67.60 -136.96
CA ILE A 478 51.47 68.36 -138.18
C ILE A 478 51.76 69.86 -137.98
N GLU A 479 51.43 70.44 -136.83
CA GLU A 479 51.73 71.85 -136.53
C GLU A 479 53.23 72.14 -136.43
N GLU A 480 54.02 71.23 -135.84
CA GLU A 480 55.49 71.38 -135.78
C GLU A 480 56.18 71.26 -137.15
N THR A 481 55.59 70.51 -138.09
CA THR A 481 56.11 70.42 -139.47
C THR A 481 55.71 71.63 -140.31
N GLN A 482 54.52 72.20 -140.10
CA GLN A 482 54.11 73.46 -140.75
C GLN A 482 54.94 74.66 -140.27
N ALA A 483 55.27 74.75 -138.98
CA ALA A 483 56.14 75.81 -138.46
C ALA A 483 57.58 75.74 -139.03
N LYS A 484 58.07 74.56 -139.39
CA LYS A 484 59.38 74.39 -140.06
C LYS A 484 59.34 74.82 -141.53
N ILE A 485 58.20 74.65 -142.21
CA ILE A 485 58.02 75.09 -143.61
C ILE A 485 57.91 76.62 -143.67
N GLU A 486 57.18 77.24 -142.74
CA GLU A 486 57.00 78.70 -142.67
C GLU A 486 58.31 79.45 -142.33
N ASN A 487 59.24 78.80 -141.62
CA ASN A 487 60.57 79.36 -141.35
C ASN A 487 61.51 79.25 -142.57
N ILE A 488 61.31 78.26 -143.44
CA ILE A 488 62.05 78.12 -144.71
C ILE A 488 61.53 79.13 -145.76
N ASP A 489 60.21 79.36 -145.83
CA ASP A 489 59.61 80.36 -146.73
C ASP A 489 60.00 81.81 -146.35
N ASN A 490 60.24 82.07 -145.07
CA ASN A 490 60.75 83.37 -144.60
C ASN A 490 62.25 83.59 -144.88
N GLU A 491 63.05 82.52 -145.06
CA GLU A 491 64.43 82.64 -145.52
C GLU A 491 64.53 82.80 -147.05
N LEU A 492 63.58 82.24 -147.81
CA LEU A 492 63.51 82.42 -149.27
C LEU A 492 63.09 83.85 -149.69
N ASN A 493 62.18 84.50 -148.95
CA ASN A 493 61.76 85.88 -149.24
C ASN A 493 62.82 86.96 -148.95
N LYS A 494 63.96 86.62 -148.34
CA LYS A 494 65.10 87.55 -148.14
C LYS A 494 66.13 87.51 -149.27
N LEU A 495 65.98 86.62 -150.25
CA LEU A 495 66.91 86.45 -151.38
C LEU A 495 66.48 87.18 -152.67
N ASP A 496 65.28 87.76 -152.74
CA ASP A 496 64.74 88.42 -153.94
C ASP A 496 64.79 89.97 -153.94
N GLU A 497 65.46 90.60 -152.97
CA GLU A 497 65.69 92.07 -152.96
C GLU A 497 67.17 92.50 -152.94
N LYS A 498 68.09 91.73 -153.57
CA LYS A 498 69.38 92.30 -154.04
C LYS A 498 70.09 91.51 -155.12
#